data_AF-Q7Z4B1-F1
#
_entry.id   AF-Q7Z4B1-F1
#
_cell.length_a   1.000
_cell.length_b   1.000
_cell.length_c   1.000
_cell.angle_alpha   90.00
_cell.angle_beta   90.00
_cell.angle_gamma   90.00
#
_symmetry.space_group_name_H-M   'P 1'
#
loop_
_entity.id
_entity.type
_entity.pdbx_description
1 polymer ?
#
loop_
_entity_poly.entity_id
_entity_poly.type
_entity_poly.pdbx_seq_one_letter_code
_entity_poly.pdbx_strand_id
1 'polypeptide(L)'
;MIFCSTCNNTQRTALLLRNLGFTAIPLHGQMSQSKRLGSLNKFKAKARSILLATDVASRGLDIPHVDVVVNFDIPTHSKDYIHRVGRTARAGRSGKAITFVTQYDVELFQRIEHLIGKKLPGFPTQDDEVMMLTERVAEAQRFARMELREHGEKKKRSREDAGDNDDTEGAIGVRNKVAGGKMKKRKGR
;
A
#
# COMPACT_ATOMS: atom_id res chain seq x y z
N MET A 1 1.37 -2.45 13.50
CA MET A 1 1.10 -1.74 12.22
C MET A 1 2.32 -0.92 11.85
N ILE A 2 2.68 -0.89 10.58
CA ILE A 2 3.85 -0.16 10.08
C ILE A 2 3.40 0.86 9.03
N PHE A 3 3.85 2.11 9.15
CA PHE A 3 3.57 3.16 8.18
C PHE A 3 4.77 3.43 7.28
N CYS A 4 4.52 3.48 5.97
CA CYS A 4 5.49 3.86 4.94
C CYS A 4 4.94 5.04 4.12
N SER A 5 5.83 5.89 3.61
CA SER A 5 5.45 7.09 2.87
C SER A 5 4.97 6.79 1.44
N THR A 6 5.38 5.67 0.85
CA THR A 6 5.03 5.32 -0.54
C THR A 6 4.34 3.97 -0.66
N CYS A 7 3.49 3.82 -1.69
CA CYS A 7 2.88 2.54 -2.05
C CYS A 7 3.94 1.48 -2.34
N ASN A 8 5.01 1.88 -3.05
CA ASN A 8 6.11 1.01 -3.40
C ASN A 8 6.87 0.50 -2.17
N ASN A 9 7.18 1.39 -1.20
CA ASN A 9 7.80 0.96 0.07
C ASN A 9 6.88 0.03 0.84
N THR A 10 5.58 0.30 0.89
CA THR A 10 4.61 -0.58 1.55
C THR A 10 4.68 -2.00 0.98
N GLN A 11 4.74 -2.14 -0.34
CA GLN A 11 4.82 -3.44 -1.00
C GLN A 11 6.19 -4.11 -0.83
N ARG A 12 7.28 -3.35 -1.05
CA ARG A 12 8.67 -3.83 -0.88
C ARG A 12 8.94 -4.31 0.54
N THR A 13 8.55 -3.53 1.54
CA THR A 13 8.76 -3.89 2.96
C THR A 13 7.88 -5.07 3.35
N ALA A 14 6.67 -5.22 2.79
CA ALA A 14 5.85 -6.41 3.02
C ALA A 14 6.48 -7.68 2.45
N LEU A 15 7.18 -7.59 1.31
CA LEU A 15 7.94 -8.70 0.72
C LEU A 15 9.18 -9.03 1.55
N LEU A 16 9.95 -8.01 1.93
CA LEU A 16 11.10 -8.14 2.84
C LEU A 16 10.72 -8.89 4.11
N LEU A 17 9.67 -8.45 4.80
CA LEU A 17 9.22 -9.07 6.04
C LEU A 17 8.77 -10.51 5.83
N ARG A 18 8.11 -10.82 4.70
CA ARG A 18 7.73 -12.20 4.35
C ARG A 18 8.94 -13.09 4.09
N ASN A 19 9.96 -12.59 3.40
CA ASN A 19 11.24 -13.31 3.20
C ASN A 19 11.99 -13.53 4.52
N LEU A 20 11.77 -12.66 5.51
CA LEU A 20 12.27 -12.85 6.87
C LEU A 20 11.41 -13.80 7.72
N GLY A 21 10.30 -14.33 7.20
CA GLY A 21 9.40 -15.27 7.88
C GLY A 21 8.23 -14.61 8.61
N PHE A 22 8.03 -13.29 8.50
CA PHE A 22 6.91 -12.60 9.14
C PHE A 22 5.67 -12.56 8.26
N THR A 23 4.49 -12.61 8.88
CA THR A 23 3.21 -12.53 8.17
C THR A 23 2.79 -11.07 7.93
N ALA A 24 3.36 -10.48 6.88
CA ALA A 24 3.12 -9.10 6.49
C ALA A 24 2.15 -8.95 5.30
N ILE A 25 1.28 -7.94 5.36
CA ILE A 25 0.33 -7.62 4.30
C ILE A 25 0.30 -6.11 4.00
N PRO A 26 0.40 -5.69 2.72
CA PRO A 26 0.34 -4.29 2.35
C PRO A 26 -1.10 -3.78 2.20
N LEU A 27 -1.28 -2.48 2.46
CA LEU A 27 -2.50 -1.71 2.27
C LEU A 27 -2.15 -0.30 1.77
N HIS A 28 -2.30 -0.06 0.47
CA HIS A 28 -1.89 1.21 -0.16
C HIS A 28 -2.87 1.65 -1.25
N GLY A 29 -2.75 2.90 -1.70
CA GLY A 29 -3.70 3.55 -2.61
C GLY A 29 -3.79 2.94 -4.02
N GLN A 30 -2.71 2.31 -4.49
CA GLN A 30 -2.70 1.60 -5.80
C GLN A 30 -3.42 0.23 -5.79
N MET A 31 -3.95 -0.22 -4.65
CA MET A 31 -4.75 -1.44 -4.56
C MET A 31 -6.21 -1.16 -4.91
N SER A 32 -6.87 -2.08 -5.59
CA SER A 32 -8.34 -2.01 -5.75
C SER A 32 -9.03 -2.05 -4.39
N GLN A 33 -10.22 -1.46 -4.29
CA GLN A 33 -10.98 -1.43 -3.05
C GLN A 33 -11.24 -2.85 -2.49
N SER A 34 -11.54 -3.81 -3.36
CA SER A 34 -11.70 -5.23 -3.00
C SER A 34 -10.43 -5.82 -2.35
N LYS A 35 -9.25 -5.53 -2.93
CA LYS A 35 -7.97 -5.97 -2.37
C LYS A 35 -7.67 -5.28 -1.03
N ARG A 36 -7.98 -3.99 -0.89
CA ARG A 36 -7.83 -3.25 0.39
C ARG A 36 -8.67 -3.87 1.50
N LEU A 37 -9.95 -4.16 1.23
CA LEU A 37 -10.85 -4.82 2.17
C LEU A 37 -10.37 -6.25 2.49
N GLY A 38 -9.93 -7.01 1.49
CA GLY A 38 -9.35 -8.34 1.69
C GLY A 38 -8.10 -8.32 2.58
N SER A 39 -7.19 -7.37 2.38
CA SER A 39 -6.02 -7.18 3.25
C SER A 39 -6.42 -6.85 4.68
N LEU A 40 -7.37 -5.91 4.85
CA LEU A 40 -7.87 -5.50 6.15
C LEU A 40 -8.54 -6.67 6.89
N ASN A 41 -9.36 -7.46 6.20
CA ASN A 41 -10.03 -8.63 6.78
C ASN A 41 -9.03 -9.68 7.27
N LYS A 42 -7.98 -9.96 6.47
CA LYS A 42 -6.90 -10.88 6.88
C LYS A 42 -6.15 -10.37 8.12
N PHE A 43 -5.95 -9.06 8.23
CA PHE A 43 -5.33 -8.44 9.40
C PHE A 43 -6.26 -8.51 10.63
N LYS A 44 -7.54 -8.14 10.47
CA LYS A 44 -8.56 -8.21 11.54
C LYS A 44 -8.74 -9.64 12.08
N ALA A 45 -8.70 -10.64 11.20
CA ALA A 45 -8.76 -12.05 11.55
C ALA A 45 -7.46 -12.60 12.17
N LYS A 46 -6.43 -11.76 12.37
CA LYS A 46 -5.10 -12.13 12.87
C LYS A 46 -4.35 -13.16 11.99
N ALA A 47 -4.83 -13.44 10.79
CA ALA A 47 -4.14 -14.30 9.81
C ALA A 47 -2.83 -13.67 9.29
N ARG A 48 -2.70 -12.34 9.41
CA ARG A 48 -1.47 -11.57 9.16
C ARG A 48 -1.24 -10.66 10.37
N SER A 49 -0.07 -10.76 11.00
CA SER A 49 0.25 -9.99 12.21
C SER A 49 0.76 -8.59 11.92
N ILE A 50 1.27 -8.34 10.70
CA ILE A 50 1.84 -7.05 10.31
C ILE A 50 1.05 -6.45 9.15
N LEU A 51 0.39 -5.32 9.40
CA LEU A 51 -0.21 -4.47 8.37
C LEU A 51 0.77 -3.34 8.03
N LEU A 52 1.13 -3.22 6.75
CA LEU A 52 1.89 -2.09 6.23
C LEU A 52 0.93 -1.15 5.50
N ALA A 53 0.98 0.14 5.79
CA ALA A 53 0.07 1.10 5.16
C ALA A 53 0.72 2.44 4.84
N THR A 54 0.15 3.13 3.85
CA THR A 54 0.34 4.57 3.68
C THR A 54 -0.73 5.35 4.43
N ASP A 55 -0.47 6.61 4.76
CA ASP A 55 -1.43 7.47 5.47
C ASP A 55 -2.77 7.53 4.75
N VAL A 56 -2.74 7.85 3.45
CA VAL A 56 -3.94 7.97 2.60
C VAL A 56 -4.74 6.68 2.60
N ALA A 57 -4.07 5.53 2.48
CA ALA A 57 -4.75 4.25 2.38
C ALA A 57 -5.36 3.81 3.71
N SER A 58 -4.81 4.25 4.83
CA SER A 58 -5.33 3.95 6.18
C SER A 58 -6.52 4.82 6.60
N ARG A 59 -6.76 5.95 5.93
CA ARG A 59 -7.90 6.83 6.21
C ARG A 59 -9.21 6.22 5.72
N GLY A 60 -10.28 6.45 6.48
CA GLY A 60 -11.63 5.95 6.15
C GLY A 60 -11.80 4.43 6.28
N LEU A 61 -10.79 3.71 6.78
CA LEU A 61 -10.90 2.30 7.11
C LEU A 61 -10.99 2.13 8.62
N ASP A 62 -11.92 1.30 9.05
CA ASP A 62 -12.00 0.83 10.43
C ASP A 62 -10.88 -0.19 10.69
N ILE A 63 -9.70 0.31 11.05
CA ILE A 63 -8.54 -0.51 11.43
C ILE A 63 -8.62 -0.75 12.94
N PRO A 64 -8.53 -2.01 13.40
CA PRO A 64 -8.61 -2.32 14.81
C PRO A 64 -7.44 -1.69 15.58
N HIS A 65 -7.59 -1.65 16.91
CA HIS A 65 -6.50 -1.28 17.80
C HIS A 65 -5.28 -2.20 17.60
N VAL A 66 -4.07 -1.64 17.64
CA VAL A 66 -2.83 -2.40 17.48
C VAL A 66 -1.88 -2.17 18.66
N ASP A 67 -1.15 -3.22 19.04
CA ASP A 67 -0.22 -3.18 20.18
C ASP A 67 0.99 -2.27 19.90
N VAL A 68 1.43 -2.24 18.63
CA VAL A 68 2.60 -1.48 18.20
C VAL A 68 2.33 -0.74 16.90
N VAL A 69 2.74 0.54 16.86
CA VAL A 69 2.86 1.36 15.67
C VAL A 69 4.34 1.59 15.38
N VAL A 70 4.78 1.33 14.16
CA VAL A 70 6.12 1.67 13.67
C VAL A 70 5.98 2.66 12.53
N ASN A 71 6.53 3.85 12.67
CA ASN A 71 6.73 4.78 11.57
C ASN A 71 8.05 4.41 10.90
N PHE A 72 7.99 3.60 9.85
CA PHE A 72 9.18 3.20 9.09
C PHE A 72 9.76 4.38 8.34
N ASP A 73 8.87 5.19 7.75
CA ASP A 73 9.21 6.51 7.22
C ASP A 73 8.54 7.57 8.12
N ILE A 74 9.26 8.63 8.49
CA ILE A 74 8.72 9.74 9.30
C ILE A 74 7.54 10.42 8.55
N PRO A 75 6.45 10.81 9.22
CA PRO A 75 5.37 11.54 8.55
C PRO A 75 5.84 12.94 8.12
N THR A 76 5.46 13.34 6.91
CA THR A 76 5.78 14.67 6.35
C THR A 76 5.04 15.80 7.06
N HIS A 77 3.84 15.51 7.58
CA HIS A 77 3.05 16.43 8.37
C HIS A 77 2.98 15.95 9.82
N SER A 78 3.30 16.84 10.76
CA SER A 78 3.32 16.52 12.19
C SER A 78 1.95 16.05 12.72
N LYS A 79 0.83 16.51 12.15
CA LYS A 79 -0.52 16.02 12.50
C LYS A 79 -0.72 14.54 12.14
N ASP A 80 -0.08 14.05 11.08
CA ASP A 80 -0.18 12.64 10.71
C ASP A 80 0.52 11.74 11.72
N TYR A 81 1.57 12.22 12.41
CA TYR A 81 2.16 11.49 13.54
C TYR A 81 1.10 11.12 14.59
N ILE A 82 0.28 12.09 15.01
CA ILE A 82 -0.79 11.89 16.00
C ILE A 82 -1.82 10.86 15.49
N HIS A 83 -2.20 10.94 14.21
CA HIS A 83 -3.13 9.98 13.61
C HIS A 83 -2.58 8.56 13.54
N ARG A 84 -1.27 8.42 13.24
CA ARG A 84 -0.58 7.13 13.18
C ARG A 84 -0.46 6.51 14.57
N VAL A 85 0.12 7.22 15.54
CA VAL A 85 0.30 6.70 16.91
C VAL A 85 -1.02 6.52 17.63
N GLY A 86 -2.06 7.27 17.25
CA GLY A 86 -3.43 7.04 17.71
C GLY A 86 -3.98 5.66 17.34
N ARG A 87 -3.34 4.86 16.48
CA ARG A 87 -3.74 3.46 16.25
C ARG A 87 -3.39 2.54 17.41
N THR A 88 -2.46 2.97 18.28
CA THR A 88 -2.07 2.28 19.50
C THR A 88 -2.45 3.10 20.75
N ALA A 89 -2.23 2.53 21.93
CA ALA A 89 -2.49 3.11 23.26
C ALA A 89 -3.77 3.96 23.40
N ARG A 90 -4.95 3.39 23.11
CA ARG A 90 -6.27 4.05 23.22
C ARG A 90 -7.14 3.38 24.27
N ALA A 91 -7.94 4.17 24.99
CA ALA A 91 -8.94 3.72 25.96
C ALA A 91 -8.35 2.81 27.07
N GLY A 92 -7.29 3.28 27.75
CA GLY A 92 -6.68 2.57 28.88
C GLY A 92 -5.78 1.38 28.52
N ARG A 93 -5.68 1.02 27.23
CA ARG A 93 -4.75 -0.02 26.78
C ARG A 93 -3.34 0.52 26.63
N SER A 94 -2.35 -0.29 27.04
CA SER A 94 -0.95 -0.03 26.75
C SER A 94 -0.65 -0.24 25.27
N GLY A 95 0.30 0.52 24.74
CA GLY A 95 0.73 0.40 23.36
C GLY A 95 2.06 1.11 23.14
N LYS A 96 2.74 0.79 22.04
CA LYS A 96 4.07 1.32 21.74
C LYS A 96 4.11 1.98 20.37
N ALA A 97 4.70 3.16 20.29
CA ALA A 97 5.00 3.84 19.04
C ALA A 97 6.52 3.98 18.89
N ILE A 98 7.07 3.50 17.78
CA ILE A 98 8.49 3.63 17.43
C ILE A 98 8.57 4.37 16.10
N THR A 99 9.45 5.35 16.00
CA THR A 99 9.67 6.12 14.76
C THR A 99 11.12 5.99 14.37
N PHE A 100 11.37 5.56 13.14
CA PHE A 100 12.71 5.63 12.56
C PHE A 100 12.98 7.05 12.09
N VAL A 101 14.16 7.55 12.43
CA VAL A 101 14.60 8.92 12.16
C VAL A 101 16.01 8.80 11.60
N THR A 102 16.24 9.42 10.45
CA THR A 102 17.56 9.55 9.82
C THR A 102 18.06 10.98 9.93
N GLN A 103 19.32 11.22 9.53
CA GLN A 103 19.87 12.58 9.46
C GLN A 103 19.07 13.54 8.56
N TYR A 104 18.28 13.02 7.61
CA TYR A 104 17.46 13.82 6.70
C TYR A 104 16.09 14.18 7.30
N ASP A 105 15.73 13.57 8.42
CA ASP A 105 14.40 13.70 9.03
C ASP A 105 14.37 14.73 10.18
N VAL A 106 15.49 15.39 10.47
CA VAL A 106 15.67 16.26 11.66
C VAL A 106 14.60 17.33 11.76
N GLU A 107 14.33 18.06 10.67
CA GLU A 107 13.32 19.12 10.67
C GLU A 107 11.90 18.57 10.89
N LEU A 108 11.56 17.45 10.24
CA LEU A 108 10.27 16.80 10.40
C LEU A 108 10.09 16.29 11.84
N PHE A 109 11.14 15.71 12.41
CA PHE A 109 11.16 15.24 13.79
C PHE A 109 10.97 16.39 14.79
N GLN A 110 11.70 17.50 14.62
CA GLN A 110 11.55 18.67 15.49
C GLN A 110 10.16 19.28 15.42
N ARG A 111 9.53 19.33 14.23
CA ARG A 111 8.14 19.77 14.07
C ARG A 111 7.15 18.84 14.80
N ILE A 112 7.42 17.54 14.84
CA ILE A 112 6.61 16.57 15.61
C ILE A 112 6.77 16.85 17.10
N GLU A 113 8.00 16.95 17.61
CA GLU A 113 8.27 17.24 19.02
C GLU A 113 7.65 18.56 19.48
N HIS A 114 7.74 19.59 18.64
CA HIS A 114 7.12 20.89 18.88
C HIS A 114 5.59 20.77 18.97
N LEU A 115 4.96 20.05 18.03
CA LEU A 115 3.51 19.85 18.03
C LEU A 115 3.02 19.10 19.27
N ILE A 116 3.75 18.07 19.72
CA ILE A 116 3.36 17.28 20.89
C ILE A 116 3.84 17.89 22.22
N GLY A 117 4.62 18.98 22.17
CA GLY A 117 5.15 19.67 23.35
C GLY A 117 6.12 18.83 24.18
N LYS A 118 6.76 17.81 23.60
CA LYS A 118 7.62 16.87 24.33
C LYS A 118 8.76 16.35 23.46
N LYS A 119 9.94 16.21 24.06
CA LYS A 119 11.07 15.50 23.47
C LYS A 119 10.87 13.99 23.49
N LEU A 120 11.04 13.36 22.34
CA LEU A 120 10.90 11.90 22.22
C LEU A 120 12.25 11.24 22.57
N PRO A 121 12.27 10.31 23.54
CA PRO A 121 13.50 9.64 23.90
C PRO A 121 13.96 8.71 22.77
N GLY A 122 15.27 8.54 22.66
CA GLY A 122 15.85 7.48 21.82
C GLY A 122 15.38 6.11 22.30
N PHE A 123 15.06 5.23 21.35
CA PHE A 123 14.76 3.84 21.68
C PHE A 123 16.08 3.06 21.79
N PRO A 124 16.39 2.42 22.93
CA PRO A 124 17.64 1.70 23.09
C PRO A 124 17.67 0.48 22.16
N THR A 125 18.77 0.33 21.42
CA THR A 125 19.05 -0.82 20.55
C THR A 125 20.27 -1.58 21.06
N GLN A 126 20.24 -2.90 20.96
CA GLN A 126 21.39 -3.76 21.22
C GLN A 126 22.15 -3.92 19.91
N ASP A 127 23.16 -3.09 19.69
CA ASP A 127 23.81 -2.97 18.38
C ASP A 127 24.39 -4.31 17.90
N ASP A 128 25.02 -5.08 18.79
CA ASP A 128 25.57 -6.40 18.46
C ASP A 128 24.47 -7.38 17.98
N GLU A 129 23.31 -7.39 18.65
CA GLU A 129 22.17 -8.21 18.24
C GLU A 129 21.61 -7.80 16.88
N VAL A 130 21.54 -6.48 16.62
CA VAL A 130 21.09 -5.96 15.34
C VAL A 130 22.08 -6.33 14.24
N MET A 131 23.39 -6.23 14.50
CA MET A 131 24.44 -6.52 13.53
C MET A 131 24.42 -7.98 13.08
N MET A 132 24.11 -8.93 13.98
CA MET A 132 23.94 -10.35 13.64
C MET A 132 22.83 -10.61 12.60
N LEU A 133 21.86 -9.70 12.46
CA LEU A 133 20.77 -9.84 11.50
C LEU A 133 21.10 -9.23 10.13
N THR A 134 22.22 -8.52 9.99
CA THR A 134 22.54 -7.71 8.81
C THR A 134 22.55 -8.52 7.52
N GLU A 135 23.26 -9.64 7.49
CA GLU A 135 23.37 -10.48 6.28
C GLU A 135 22.00 -11.02 5.85
N ARG A 136 21.26 -11.60 6.81
CA ARG A 136 19.91 -12.13 6.57
C ARG A 136 18.95 -11.05 6.07
N VAL A 137 19.01 -9.85 6.64
CA VAL A 137 18.18 -8.72 6.20
C VAL A 137 18.60 -8.23 4.82
N ALA A 138 19.90 -8.15 4.52
CA ALA A 138 20.41 -7.73 3.21
C ALA A 138 19.99 -8.71 2.10
N GLU A 139 20.06 -10.01 2.38
CA GLU A 139 19.60 -11.06 1.47
C GLU A 139 18.08 -10.96 1.22
N ALA A 140 17.27 -10.87 2.29
CA ALA A 140 15.83 -10.72 2.18
C ALA A 140 15.43 -9.43 1.43
N GLN A 141 16.19 -8.35 1.58
CA GLN A 141 16.02 -7.12 0.80
C GLN A 141 16.31 -7.34 -0.69
N ARG A 142 17.36 -8.09 -1.03
CA ARG A 142 17.69 -8.44 -2.42
C ARG A 142 16.55 -9.24 -3.04
N PHE A 143 16.04 -10.27 -2.37
CA PHE A 143 14.90 -11.06 -2.86
C PHE A 143 13.65 -10.20 -3.04
N ALA A 144 13.32 -9.35 -2.06
CA ALA A 144 12.18 -8.44 -2.16
C ALA A 144 12.27 -7.49 -3.37
N ARG A 145 13.48 -6.99 -3.68
CA ARG A 145 13.71 -6.13 -4.87
C ARG A 145 13.53 -6.91 -6.18
N MET A 146 14.08 -8.13 -6.27
CA MET A 146 13.97 -8.97 -7.47
C MET A 146 12.52 -9.35 -7.74
N GLU A 147 11.80 -9.82 -6.72
CA GLU A 147 10.39 -10.21 -6.84
C GLU A 147 9.52 -9.02 -7.27
N LEU A 148 9.78 -7.82 -6.72
CA LEU A 148 9.03 -6.62 -7.11
C LEU A 148 9.26 -6.23 -8.57
N ARG A 149 10.49 -6.38 -9.08
CA ARG A 149 10.82 -6.13 -10.49
C ARG A 149 10.11 -7.12 -11.41
N GLU A 150 10.16 -8.42 -11.09
CA GLU A 150 9.49 -9.47 -11.87
C GLU A 150 7.97 -9.27 -11.93
N HIS A 151 7.34 -8.90 -10.81
CA HIS A 151 5.91 -8.60 -10.78
C HIS A 151 5.57 -7.36 -11.62
N GLY A 152 6.45 -6.35 -11.65
CA GLY A 152 6.32 -5.17 -12.50
C GLY A 152 6.39 -5.52 -13.99
N GLU A 153 7.36 -6.33 -14.39
CA GLU A 153 7.55 -6.78 -15.78
C GLU A 153 6.38 -7.64 -16.27
N LYS A 154 5.92 -8.61 -15.46
CA LYS A 154 4.75 -9.43 -15.79
C LYS A 154 3.50 -8.58 -16.01
N LYS A 155 3.28 -7.58 -15.16
CA LYS A 155 2.14 -6.66 -15.29
C LYS A 155 2.24 -5.79 -16.55
N LYS A 156 3.47 -5.42 -16.96
CA LYS A 156 3.70 -4.68 -18.21
C LYS A 156 3.39 -5.55 -19.43
N ARG A 157 3.94 -6.77 -19.48
CA ARG A 157 3.66 -7.74 -20.56
C ARG A 157 2.16 -8.02 -20.69
N SER A 158 1.46 -8.28 -19.58
CA SER A 158 0.01 -8.52 -19.62
C SER A 158 -0.82 -7.34 -20.14
N ARG A 159 -0.30 -6.11 -20.07
CA ARG A 159 -0.96 -4.92 -20.64
C ARG A 159 -0.65 -4.75 -22.11
N GLU A 160 0.55 -5.12 -22.55
CA GLU A 160 0.96 -5.13 -23.96
C GLU A 160 0.16 -6.21 -24.71
N ASP A 161 0.07 -7.43 -24.19
CA ASP A 161 -0.72 -8.54 -24.78
C ASP A 161 -2.23 -8.23 -24.84
N ALA A 162 -2.75 -7.45 -23.88
CA ALA A 162 -4.15 -7.03 -23.86
C ALA A 162 -4.45 -5.88 -24.83
N GLY A 163 -3.43 -5.13 -25.28
CA GLY A 163 -3.56 -4.03 -26.23
C GLY A 163 -3.44 -4.45 -27.69
N ASP A 164 -2.88 -5.63 -27.98
CA ASP A 164 -2.67 -6.14 -29.35
C ASP A 164 -3.91 -6.87 -29.94
N ASN A 165 -4.95 -7.08 -29.13
CA ASN A 165 -6.19 -7.78 -29.53
C ASN A 165 -7.34 -6.85 -29.97
N ASP A 166 -7.12 -5.54 -30.15
CA ASP A 166 -8.19 -4.57 -30.52
C ASP A 166 -8.11 -4.04 -31.97
N ASP A 167 -7.21 -4.57 -32.81
CA ASP A 167 -6.97 -4.07 -34.18
C ASP A 167 -7.21 -5.11 -35.29
N THR A 168 -8.22 -5.99 -35.16
CA THR A 168 -8.71 -6.79 -36.31
C THR A 168 -10.22 -7.03 -36.31
N GLU A 169 -11.01 -6.01 -36.66
CA GLU A 169 -12.17 -6.24 -37.53
C GLU A 169 -12.24 -5.14 -38.61
N GLY A 170 -11.88 -5.54 -39.83
CA GLY A 170 -11.98 -4.73 -41.03
C GLY A 170 -13.42 -4.49 -41.46
N ALA A 171 -13.69 -3.25 -41.88
CA ALA A 171 -14.82 -2.93 -42.74
C ALA A 171 -14.30 -2.23 -44.01
N ILE A 172 -13.63 -3.00 -44.88
CA ILE A 172 -13.59 -2.70 -46.31
C ILE A 172 -14.99 -2.95 -46.87
N GLY A 173 -15.50 -1.95 -47.58
CA GLY A 173 -16.92 -1.81 -47.87
C GLY A 173 -17.49 -2.70 -48.98
N VAL A 174 -18.81 -2.67 -49.08
CA VAL A 174 -19.54 -2.92 -50.33
C VAL A 174 -20.74 -1.96 -50.37
N ARG A 175 -20.70 -1.03 -51.33
CA ARG A 175 -21.89 -0.32 -51.83
C ARG A 175 -22.80 -1.35 -52.50
N ASN A 176 -24.10 -1.32 -52.23
CA ASN A 176 -25.10 -1.61 -53.27
C ASN A 176 -26.41 -0.85 -53.01
N LYS A 177 -26.80 -0.08 -54.04
CA LYS A 177 -28.13 0.51 -54.25
C LYS A 177 -29.13 -0.59 -54.64
N VAL A 178 -30.42 -0.20 -54.63
CA VAL A 178 -31.60 -0.66 -55.44
C VAL A 178 -32.76 -0.96 -54.47
N ALA A 179 -33.71 -0.04 -54.25
CA ALA A 179 -34.87 0.38 -55.05
C ALA A 179 -36.17 -0.40 -54.75
N GLY A 180 -37.24 0.36 -54.48
CA GLY A 180 -38.62 0.01 -54.87
C GLY A 180 -39.48 -0.76 -53.85
N GLY A 181 -40.59 -0.15 -53.45
CA GLY A 181 -41.72 -0.89 -52.86
C GLY A 181 -42.67 -0.07 -52.00
N LYS A 182 -43.61 0.66 -52.62
CA LYS A 182 -44.80 1.27 -51.97
C LYS A 182 -45.67 0.18 -51.30
N MET A 183 -46.40 0.52 -50.21
CA MET A 183 -47.88 0.59 -50.15
C MET A 183 -48.44 0.58 -48.70
N LYS A 184 -48.84 1.77 -48.22
CA LYS A 184 -50.18 2.16 -47.71
C LYS A 184 -51.03 1.19 -46.84
N LYS A 185 -51.42 1.67 -45.64
CA LYS A 185 -52.81 1.82 -45.10
C LYS A 185 -52.75 2.56 -43.73
N ARG A 186 -53.11 3.86 -43.62
CA ARG A 186 -54.39 4.43 -43.08
C ARG A 186 -55.13 3.46 -42.12
N LYS A 187 -55.56 3.85 -40.90
CA LYS A 187 -56.53 4.94 -40.63
C LYS A 187 -56.64 5.25 -39.11
N GLY A 188 -57.03 6.49 -38.81
CA GLY A 188 -57.46 7.04 -37.50
C GLY A 188 -56.77 8.40 -37.31
N ARG A 189 -57.37 9.56 -37.53
CA ARG A 189 -58.76 10.03 -37.44
C ARG A 189 -59.03 11.00 -38.59
#